data_AF-A0A9C8E340-F1
#
_entry.id   AF-A0A9C8E340-F1
#
_cell.length_a   1.000
_cell.length_b   1.000
_cell.length_c   1.000
_cell.angle_alpha   90.00
_cell.angle_beta   90.00
_cell.angle_gamma   90.00
#
_symmetry.space_group_name_H-M   'P 1'
#
loop_
_entity.id
_entity.type
_entity.pdbx_description
1 polymer ?
#
loop_
_entity_poly.entity_id
_entity_poly.type
_entity_poly.pdbx_seq_one_letter_code
_entity_poly.pdbx_strand_id
1 'polypeptide(L)'
;MPQPILKDLPVGDVTLWRQAQLQKEKMLSMKEVPLGELTADSAEQLDLPKPPDKKHTAENALAYELRYHWQVSAPQLDGKAKEVKQTIEKEIEREKVIVVKDKKGKPILDKNGKPTEKKQRIKETIKEQISYSPPVYHQNGRNVVAIQQSQDISSAQNLIQQGIAKAIVVRD
;
A
#
# COMPACT_ATOMS: atom_id res chain seq x y z
N MET A 1 -16.15 -8.29 -52.89
CA MET A 1 -14.73 -8.70 -53.06
C MET A 1 -14.37 -9.62 -51.91
N PRO A 2 -13.68 -10.75 -52.14
CA PRO A 2 -13.28 -11.64 -51.06
C PRO A 2 -12.23 -10.96 -50.17
N GLN A 3 -12.36 -11.10 -48.85
CA GLN A 3 -11.32 -10.68 -47.90
C GLN A 3 -10.11 -11.61 -48.06
N PRO A 4 -8.87 -11.08 -48.07
CA PRO A 4 -7.67 -11.91 -48.19
C PRO A 4 -7.56 -12.88 -47.01
N ILE A 5 -7.31 -14.16 -47.30
CA ILE A 5 -7.12 -15.21 -46.31
C ILE A 5 -5.68 -15.11 -45.79
N LEU A 6 -5.55 -14.96 -44.47
CA LEU A 6 -4.33 -14.63 -43.71
C LEU A 6 -3.23 -15.72 -43.69
N LYS A 7 -3.11 -16.56 -44.73
CA LYS A 7 -2.18 -17.71 -44.71
C LYS A 7 -0.81 -17.46 -45.35
N ASP A 8 -0.68 -16.42 -46.18
CA ASP A 8 0.59 -16.05 -46.84
C ASP A 8 0.93 -14.59 -46.57
N LEU A 9 1.14 -14.26 -45.29
CA LEU A 9 1.61 -12.93 -44.90
C LEU A 9 3.08 -12.78 -45.32
N PRO A 10 3.46 -11.82 -46.19
CA PRO A 10 4.87 -11.55 -46.47
C PRO A 10 5.56 -11.06 -45.18
N VAL A 11 6.17 -12.00 -44.47
CA VAL A 11 7.08 -11.73 -43.35
C VAL A 11 8.49 -11.69 -43.94
N GLY A 12 9.25 -10.63 -43.67
CA GLY A 12 10.58 -10.42 -44.24
C GLY A 12 10.71 -9.08 -44.94
N ASP A 13 11.68 -8.98 -45.85
CA ASP A 13 12.01 -7.73 -46.52
C ASP A 13 10.95 -7.40 -47.58
N VAL A 14 10.28 -6.27 -47.40
CA VAL A 14 9.30 -5.71 -48.33
C VAL A 14 9.81 -4.39 -48.88
N THR A 15 9.37 -4.06 -50.08
CA THR A 15 9.70 -2.79 -50.71
C THR A 15 8.43 -1.96 -50.81
N LEU A 16 8.41 -0.85 -50.08
CA LEU A 16 7.24 0.00 -49.91
C LEU A 16 7.48 1.36 -50.55
N TRP A 17 6.46 1.92 -51.20
CA TRP A 17 6.51 3.29 -51.69
C TRP A 17 6.08 4.25 -50.57
N ARG A 18 7.00 5.04 -50.03
CA ARG A 18 6.77 6.02 -48.94
C ARG A 18 7.51 7.32 -49.23
N GLN A 19 6.88 8.45 -48.91
CA GLN A 19 7.49 9.79 -49.08
C GLN A 19 8.07 10.01 -50.50
N ALA A 20 7.33 9.57 -51.53
CA ALA A 20 7.74 9.63 -52.94
C ALA A 20 9.02 8.84 -53.31
N GLN A 21 9.43 7.87 -52.49
CA GLN A 21 10.57 7.00 -52.76
C GLN A 21 10.25 5.53 -52.45
N LEU A 22 11.00 4.64 -53.08
CA LEU A 22 10.95 3.21 -52.84
C LEU A 22 11.88 2.87 -51.65
N GLN A 23 11.31 2.43 -50.53
CA GLN A 23 12.03 2.13 -49.29
C GLN A 23 11.96 0.62 -48.99
N LYS A 24 13.09 0.02 -48.63
CA LYS A 24 13.12 -1.35 -48.11
C LYS A 24 12.81 -1.32 -46.62
N GLU A 25 11.76 -2.01 -46.22
CA GLU A 25 11.34 -2.13 -44.82
C GLU A 25 11.13 -3.60 -44.47
N LYS A 26 11.18 -3.95 -43.18
CA LYS A 26 10.98 -5.32 -42.72
C LYS A 26 9.58 -5.46 -42.16
N MET A 27 8.80 -6.36 -42.75
CA MET A 27 7.48 -6.70 -42.25
C MET A 27 7.58 -7.86 -41.26
N LEU A 28 7.01 -7.68 -40.08
CA LEU A 28 7.02 -8.64 -38.98
C LEU A 28 5.67 -9.35 -38.91
N SER A 29 5.66 -10.64 -38.58
CA SER A 29 4.41 -11.34 -38.23
C SER A 29 3.82 -10.79 -36.94
N MET A 30 4.67 -10.51 -35.96
CA MET A 30 4.30 -10.08 -34.62
C MET A 30 5.34 -9.09 -34.11
N LYS A 31 4.88 -8.06 -33.39
CA LYS A 31 5.75 -7.15 -32.63
C LYS A 31 5.18 -6.95 -31.24
N GLU A 32 6.03 -7.10 -30.23
CA GLU A 32 5.71 -6.75 -28.85
C GLU A 32 5.98 -5.27 -28.62
N VAL A 33 5.04 -4.59 -27.97
CA VAL A 33 5.10 -3.16 -27.68
C VAL A 33 4.96 -2.96 -26.17
N PRO A 34 6.06 -2.61 -25.47
CA PRO A 34 6.00 -2.27 -24.06
C PRO A 34 5.30 -0.92 -23.88
N LEU A 35 4.24 -0.88 -23.08
CA LEU A 35 3.58 0.37 -22.70
C LEU A 35 4.10 0.95 -21.38
N GLY A 36 4.97 0.21 -20.70
CA GLY A 36 5.64 0.62 -19.47
C GLY A 36 5.01 0.06 -18.20
N GLU A 37 5.30 0.72 -17.09
CA GLU A 37 4.88 0.34 -15.75
C GLU A 37 3.82 1.32 -15.21
N LEU A 38 2.83 0.76 -14.51
CA LEU A 38 1.79 1.51 -13.82
C LEU A 38 1.81 1.15 -12.33
N THR A 39 1.54 2.12 -11.49
CA THR A 39 1.36 1.90 -10.05
C THR A 39 -0.13 1.98 -9.73
N ALA A 40 -0.65 0.94 -9.07
CA ALA A 40 -2.02 0.93 -8.58
C ALA A 40 -2.22 1.90 -7.41
N ASP A 41 -3.47 2.32 -7.20
CA ASP A 41 -3.83 3.17 -6.05
C ASP A 41 -3.81 2.40 -4.72
N SER A 42 -4.06 1.09 -4.78
CA SER A 42 -4.08 0.14 -3.66
C SER A 42 -3.49 -1.21 -4.10
N ALA A 43 -2.80 -1.91 -3.20
CA ALA A 43 -2.19 -3.21 -3.48
C ALA A 43 -3.21 -4.31 -3.86
N GLU A 44 -4.49 -4.13 -3.52
CA GLU A 44 -5.58 -5.04 -3.89
C GLU A 44 -6.20 -4.73 -5.27
N GLN A 45 -5.85 -3.59 -5.89
CA GLN A 45 -6.46 -3.09 -7.12
C GLN A 45 -5.45 -3.05 -8.27
N LEU A 46 -4.89 -4.21 -8.62
CA LEU A 46 -3.89 -4.33 -9.69
C LEU A 46 -4.50 -4.37 -11.11
N ASP A 47 -5.82 -4.40 -11.21
CA ASP A 47 -6.52 -4.35 -12.49
C ASP A 47 -6.66 -2.89 -12.97
N LEU A 48 -5.61 -2.41 -13.65
CA LEU A 48 -5.59 -1.08 -14.24
C LEU A 48 -5.86 -1.15 -15.75
N PRO A 49 -6.57 -0.15 -16.32
CA PRO A 49 -6.83 -0.10 -17.75
C PRO A 49 -5.54 0.01 -18.55
N LYS A 50 -5.61 -0.40 -19.82
CA LYS A 50 -4.53 -0.23 -20.79
C LYS A 50 -4.05 1.23 -20.77
N PRO A 51 -2.74 1.49 -20.58
CA PRO A 51 -2.22 2.85 -20.65
C PRO A 51 -2.37 3.43 -22.05
N PRO A 52 -2.43 4.77 -22.19
CA PRO A 52 -2.57 5.42 -23.48
C PRO A 52 -1.47 4.97 -24.43
N ASP A 53 -1.84 4.65 -25.67
CA ASP A 53 -0.89 4.32 -26.71
C ASP A 53 0.00 5.55 -26.96
N LYS A 54 1.27 5.49 -26.56
CA LYS A 54 2.26 6.52 -26.85
C LYS A 54 2.65 6.42 -28.33
N LYS A 55 1.72 6.83 -29.20
CA LYS A 55 1.79 6.93 -30.65
C LYS A 55 2.06 5.60 -31.36
N HIS A 56 1.16 5.22 -32.26
CA HIS A 56 1.50 4.28 -33.33
C HIS A 56 2.70 4.86 -34.09
N THR A 57 3.89 4.29 -33.88
CA THR A 57 5.06 4.66 -34.68
C THR A 57 4.92 4.03 -36.07
N ALA A 58 5.54 4.65 -37.09
CA ALA A 58 5.57 4.09 -38.44
C ALA A 58 6.16 2.66 -38.48
N GLU A 59 6.93 2.31 -37.45
CA GLU A 59 7.54 1.01 -37.21
C GLU A 59 6.58 -0.03 -36.59
N ASN A 60 5.52 0.40 -35.89
CA ASN A 60 4.46 -0.48 -35.42
C ASN A 60 3.47 -0.82 -36.55
N ALA A 61 3.42 -0.01 -37.60
CA ALA A 61 2.57 -0.22 -38.77
C ALA A 61 3.06 -1.35 -39.70
N LEU A 62 4.24 -1.94 -39.42
CA LEU A 62 4.86 -2.99 -40.23
C LEU A 62 4.78 -4.37 -39.58
N ALA A 63 3.89 -4.53 -38.61
CA ALA A 63 3.61 -5.81 -37.99
C ALA A 63 2.16 -6.23 -38.29
N TYR A 64 1.93 -7.52 -38.55
CA TYR A 64 0.58 -8.06 -38.71
C TYR A 64 -0.15 -8.17 -37.37
N GLU A 65 0.56 -8.54 -36.31
CA GLU A 65 0.05 -8.61 -34.95
C GLU A 65 0.86 -7.68 -34.02
N LEU A 66 0.17 -6.87 -33.22
CA LEU A 66 0.77 -6.08 -32.15
C LEU A 66 0.35 -6.65 -30.81
N ARG A 67 1.33 -7.08 -30.00
CA ARG A 67 1.11 -7.53 -28.63
C ARG A 67 1.57 -6.45 -27.66
N TYR A 68 0.60 -5.80 -27.05
CA TYR A 68 0.87 -4.80 -26.03
C TYR A 68 1.02 -5.48 -24.68
N HIS A 69 2.06 -5.10 -23.94
CA HIS A 69 2.25 -5.54 -22.57
C HIS A 69 2.57 -4.34 -21.68
N TRP A 70 2.02 -4.37 -20.47
CA TRP A 70 2.31 -3.42 -19.41
C TRP A 70 2.35 -4.16 -18.09
N GLN A 71 3.09 -3.61 -17.14
CA GLN A 71 3.21 -4.15 -15.80
C GLN A 71 2.45 -3.25 -14.83
N VAL A 72 1.63 -3.83 -13.97
CA VAL A 72 1.01 -3.12 -12.86
C VAL A 72 1.68 -3.56 -11.57
N SER A 73 2.15 -2.60 -10.80
CA SER A 73 2.80 -2.82 -9.50
C SER A 73 1.95 -2.22 -8.38
N ALA A 74 1.98 -2.89 -7.22
CA ALA A 74 1.37 -2.37 -6.01
C ALA A 74 2.07 -1.08 -5.56
N PRO A 75 1.35 -0.12 -4.95
CA PRO A 75 1.96 1.07 -4.39
C PRO A 75 2.83 0.70 -3.19
N GLN A 76 3.98 1.37 -3.08
CA GLN A 76 4.93 1.18 -1.99
C GLN A 76 4.73 2.24 -0.90
N LEU A 77 5.06 1.88 0.35
CA LEU A 77 5.10 2.82 1.47
C LEU A 77 6.25 3.81 1.28
N ASP A 78 5.97 5.11 1.36
CA ASP A 78 7.01 6.14 1.35
C ASP A 78 7.87 6.03 2.62
N GLY A 79 9.20 6.06 2.47
CA GLY A 79 10.13 6.05 3.60
C GLY A 79 10.00 7.26 4.54
N LYS A 80 9.31 8.33 4.12
CA LYS A 80 8.99 9.50 4.95
C LYS A 80 7.60 9.42 5.60
N ALA A 81 6.83 8.38 5.33
CA ALA A 81 5.49 8.21 5.88
C ALA A 81 5.54 8.10 7.41
N LYS A 82 4.58 8.74 8.09
CA LYS A 82 4.52 8.72 9.56
C LYS A 82 3.49 7.72 10.03
N GLU A 83 3.89 6.85 10.95
CA GLU A 83 2.96 5.88 11.54
C GLU A 83 1.86 6.61 12.33
N VAL A 84 0.63 6.18 12.11
CA VAL A 84 -0.56 6.63 12.84
C VAL A 84 -0.83 5.61 13.94
N LYS A 85 -0.91 6.08 15.19
CA LYS A 85 -1.18 5.23 16.35
C LYS A 85 -2.63 5.40 16.81
N GLN A 86 -3.23 4.31 17.29
CA GLN A 86 -4.49 4.36 18.00
C GLN A 86 -4.25 4.61 19.49
N THR A 87 -5.15 5.37 20.12
CA THR A 87 -5.17 5.53 21.58
C THR A 87 -6.14 4.53 22.16
N ILE A 88 -5.66 3.62 23.01
CA ILE A 88 -6.47 2.66 23.73
C ILE A 88 -6.48 3.01 25.22
N GLU A 89 -7.61 2.74 25.87
CA GLU A 89 -7.72 2.80 27.32
C GLU A 89 -7.47 1.41 27.90
N LYS A 90 -6.53 1.31 28.83
CA LYS A 90 -6.16 0.05 29.48
C LYS A 90 -6.26 0.20 30.98
N GLU A 91 -7.00 -0.70 31.60
CA GLU A 91 -7.01 -0.84 33.06
C GLU A 91 -5.73 -1.56 33.50
N ILE A 92 -4.94 -0.92 34.35
CA ILE A 92 -3.76 -1.50 34.96
C ILE A 92 -3.92 -1.57 36.47
N GLU A 93 -3.39 -2.63 37.07
CA GLU A 93 -3.19 -2.71 38.51
C GLU A 93 -1.77 -2.28 38.84
N ARG A 94 -1.62 -1.23 39.66
CA ARG A 94 -0.33 -0.79 40.16
C ARG A 94 -0.30 -0.75 41.67
N GLU A 95 0.85 -1.11 42.23
CA GLU A 95 1.08 -1.04 43.66
C GLU A 95 1.51 0.39 44.02
N LYS A 96 0.70 1.08 44.82
CA LYS A 96 0.99 2.43 45.29
C LYS A 96 1.21 2.41 46.79
N VAL A 97 2.25 3.10 47.23
CA VAL A 97 2.47 3.34 48.65
C VAL A 97 1.53 4.44 49.11
N ILE A 98 0.71 4.14 50.11
CA ILE A 98 -0.21 5.09 50.70
C ILE A 98 0.07 5.25 52.19
N VAL A 99 -0.09 6.49 52.66
CA VAL A 99 0.01 6.81 54.08
C VAL A 99 -1.23 6.30 54.79
N VAL A 100 -1.03 5.50 55.84
CA VAL A 100 -2.11 5.00 56.69
C VAL A 100 -2.63 6.15 57.56
N LYS A 101 -3.94 6.41 57.51
CA LYS A 101 -4.60 7.47 58.27
C LYS A 101 -5.48 6.90 59.37
N ASP A 102 -5.64 7.64 60.47
CA ASP A 102 -6.56 7.33 61.56
C ASP A 102 -8.03 7.66 61.19
N LYS A 103 -8.98 7.39 62.11
CA LYS A 103 -10.41 7.69 61.93
C LYS A 103 -10.72 9.19 61.77
N LYS A 104 -9.77 10.07 62.09
CA LYS A 104 -9.88 11.53 61.98
C LYS A 104 -9.11 12.07 60.75
N GLY A 105 -8.56 11.18 59.91
CA GLY A 105 -7.83 11.53 58.69
C GLY A 105 -6.36 11.94 58.89
N LYS A 106 -5.81 11.82 60.10
CA LYS A 106 -4.40 12.16 60.40
C LYS A 106 -3.46 10.97 60.11
N PRO A 107 -2.23 11.21 59.61
CA PRO A 107 -1.24 10.14 59.40
C PRO A 107 -0.91 9.40 60.71
N ILE A 108 -0.92 8.07 60.66
CA ILE A 108 -0.37 7.24 61.75
C ILE A 108 1.15 7.27 61.62
N LEU A 109 1.87 7.50 62.72
CA LEU A 109 3.34 7.55 62.73
C LEU A 109 3.94 6.23 63.23
N ASP A 110 5.13 5.90 62.73
CA ASP A 110 5.96 4.81 63.21
C ASP A 110 6.74 5.20 64.49
N LYS A 111 7.52 4.26 65.02
CA LYS A 111 8.35 4.45 66.22
C LYS A 111 9.43 5.55 66.10
N ASN A 112 9.71 6.00 64.87
CA ASN A 112 10.69 7.03 64.56
C ASN A 112 10.02 8.38 64.20
N GLY A 113 8.70 8.49 64.34
CA GLY A 113 7.94 9.69 64.00
C GLY A 113 7.69 9.88 62.50
N LYS A 114 7.93 8.87 61.65
CA LYS A 114 7.64 8.93 60.21
C LYS A 114 6.26 8.35 59.91
N PRO A 115 5.53 8.85 58.88
CA PRO A 115 4.25 8.27 58.50
C PRO A 115 4.34 6.78 58.16
N THR A 116 3.42 5.98 58.71
CA THR A 116 3.27 4.57 58.37
C THR A 116 2.74 4.45 56.96
N GLU A 117 3.47 3.71 56.14
CA GLU A 117 3.17 3.46 54.75
C GLU A 117 2.66 2.02 54.55
N LYS A 118 1.63 1.83 53.73
CA LYS A 118 1.23 0.50 53.27
C LYS A 118 1.16 0.46 51.75
N LYS A 119 1.50 -0.69 51.19
CA LYS A 119 1.32 -0.97 49.77
C LYS A 119 -0.14 -1.32 49.52
N GLN A 120 -0.77 -0.64 48.58
CA GLN A 120 -2.11 -0.93 48.13
C GLN A 120 -2.10 -1.11 46.61
N ARG A 121 -2.74 -2.18 46.13
CA ARG A 121 -3.04 -2.33 44.71
C ARG A 121 -4.20 -1.41 44.35
N ILE A 122 -3.99 -0.55 43.36
CA ILE A 122 -4.98 0.38 42.84
C ILE A 122 -5.16 0.06 41.36
N LYS A 123 -6.42 -0.02 40.95
CA LYS A 123 -6.84 -0.11 39.55
C LYS A 123 -6.93 1.30 38.98
N GLU A 124 -6.24 1.53 37.88
CA GLU A 124 -6.27 2.80 37.18
C GLU A 124 -6.37 2.60 35.67
N THR A 125 -7.15 3.46 35.01
CA THR A 125 -7.25 3.49 33.55
C THR A 125 -6.19 4.43 33.00
N ILE A 126 -5.32 3.90 32.15
CA ILE A 126 -4.32 4.69 31.42
C ILE A 126 -4.66 4.75 29.93
N LYS A 127 -4.22 5.82 29.27
CA LYS A 127 -4.26 5.96 27.81
C LYS A 127 -2.92 5.58 27.23
N GLU A 128 -2.90 4.58 26.37
CA GLU A 128 -1.70 4.08 25.70
C GLU A 128 -1.83 4.28 24.19
N GLN A 129 -0.75 4.70 23.53
CA GLN A 129 -0.70 4.80 22.08
C GLN A 129 -0.04 3.56 21.50
N ILE A 130 -0.82 2.73 20.81
CA ILE A 130 -0.34 1.51 20.18
C ILE A 130 -0.48 1.58 18.65
N SER A 131 0.30 0.78 17.94
CA SER A 131 0.20 0.62 16.50
C SER A 131 -1.11 -0.10 16.12
N TYR A 132 -1.61 0.19 14.92
CA TYR A 132 -2.62 -0.66 14.29
C TYR A 132 -1.98 -1.99 13.86
N SER A 133 -2.82 -3.01 13.66
CA SER A 133 -2.40 -4.29 13.08
C SER A 133 -3.34 -4.63 11.91
N PRO A 134 -2.88 -4.55 10.65
CA PRO A 134 -1.55 -4.10 10.21
C PRO A 134 -1.31 -2.60 10.46
N PRO A 135 -0.05 -2.13 10.45
CA PRO A 135 0.28 -0.74 10.79
C PRO A 135 -0.27 0.24 9.75
N VAL A 136 -0.73 1.39 10.24
CA VAL A 136 -1.30 2.47 9.42
C VAL A 136 -0.32 3.62 9.37
N TYR A 137 -0.15 4.21 8.19
CA TYR A 137 0.74 5.34 7.96
C TYR A 137 0.00 6.48 7.28
N HIS A 138 0.42 7.71 7.56
CA HIS A 138 -0.04 8.89 6.85
C HIS A 138 0.97 9.25 5.76
N GLN A 139 0.52 9.24 4.50
CA GLN A 139 1.30 9.66 3.34
C GLN A 139 0.42 10.33 2.28
N ASN A 140 0.96 11.32 1.57
CA ASN A 140 0.27 12.00 0.47
C ASN A 140 -1.15 12.47 0.83
N GLY A 141 -1.35 12.98 2.06
CA GLY A 141 -2.62 13.49 2.54
C GLY A 141 -3.68 12.43 2.89
N ARG A 142 -3.33 11.13 2.87
CA ARG A 142 -4.25 10.04 3.23
C ARG A 142 -3.59 9.03 4.16
N ASN A 143 -4.43 8.34 4.93
CA ASN A 143 -3.98 7.18 5.70
C ASN A 143 -3.97 5.94 4.81
N VAL A 144 -2.90 5.16 4.88
CA VAL A 144 -2.72 3.90 4.16
C VAL A 144 -2.36 2.79 5.13
N VAL A 145 -2.82 1.57 4.84
CA VAL A 145 -2.40 0.38 5.58
C VAL A 145 -1.16 -0.18 4.92
N ALA A 146 -0.10 -0.38 5.67
CA ALA A 146 1.11 -1.02 5.18
C ALA A 146 1.08 -2.52 5.49
N ILE A 147 1.24 -3.34 4.46
CA ILE A 147 1.33 -4.81 4.58
C ILE A 147 2.65 -5.31 4.04
N GLN A 148 3.17 -6.38 4.61
CA GLN A 148 4.37 -7.07 4.10
C GLN A 148 4.00 -8.37 3.37
N GLN A 149 2.87 -8.98 3.72
CA GLN A 149 2.44 -10.27 3.21
C GLN A 149 0.98 -10.22 2.74
N SER A 150 0.64 -11.01 1.73
CA SER A 150 -0.70 -11.05 1.16
C SER A 150 -1.78 -11.53 2.15
N GLN A 151 -1.40 -12.30 3.16
CA GLN A 151 -2.30 -12.75 4.22
C GLN A 151 -2.88 -11.60 5.07
N ASP A 152 -2.22 -10.44 5.07
CA ASP A 152 -2.66 -9.27 5.83
C ASP A 152 -3.73 -8.44 5.11
N ILE A 153 -4.05 -8.76 3.85
CA ILE A 153 -5.01 -8.02 3.01
C ILE A 153 -6.38 -7.95 3.69
N SER A 154 -6.90 -9.07 4.20
CA SER A 154 -8.22 -9.10 4.84
C SER A 154 -8.28 -8.18 6.08
N SER A 155 -7.22 -8.18 6.89
CA SER A 155 -7.10 -7.30 8.06
C SER A 155 -6.96 -5.83 7.65
N ALA A 156 -6.22 -5.55 6.58
CA ALA A 156 -6.10 -4.22 6.01
C ALA A 156 -7.43 -3.69 5.45
N GLN A 157 -8.20 -4.53 4.77
CA GLN A 157 -9.54 -4.20 4.28
C GLN A 157 -10.49 -3.82 5.41
N ASN A 158 -10.42 -4.51 6.56
CA ASN A 158 -11.21 -4.13 7.73
C ASN A 158 -10.91 -2.71 8.21
N LEU A 159 -9.63 -2.29 8.22
CA LEU A 159 -9.25 -0.93 8.58
C LEU A 159 -9.74 0.12 7.56
N ILE A 160 -9.80 -0.24 6.28
CA ILE A 160 -10.37 0.60 5.23
C ILE A 160 -11.90 0.73 5.41
N GLN A 161 -12.59 -0.38 5.68
CA GLN A 161 -14.04 -0.39 5.92
C GLN A 161 -14.43 0.40 7.17
N GLN A 162 -13.58 0.40 8.20
CA GLN A 162 -13.72 1.23 9.40
C GLN A 162 -13.42 2.73 9.14
N GLY A 163 -12.98 3.09 7.94
CA GLY A 163 -12.64 4.46 7.55
C GLY A 163 -11.31 4.98 8.12
N ILE A 164 -10.49 4.09 8.72
CA ILE A 164 -9.20 4.44 9.32
C ILE A 164 -8.15 4.73 8.24
N ALA A 165 -8.22 3.99 7.14
CA ALA A 165 -7.33 4.11 5.98
C ALA A 165 -8.12 4.16 4.67
N LYS A 166 -7.44 4.53 3.59
CA LYS A 166 -8.02 4.69 2.24
C LYS A 166 -7.45 3.74 1.20
N ALA A 167 -6.28 3.16 1.44
CA ALA A 167 -5.62 2.26 0.50
C ALA A 167 -4.64 1.32 1.22
N ILE A 168 -4.27 0.24 0.55
CA ILE A 168 -3.25 -0.71 1.00
C ILE A 168 -1.97 -0.43 0.22
N VAL A 169 -0.83 -0.39 0.92
CA VAL A 169 0.50 -0.27 0.32
C VAL A 169 1.38 -1.42 0.78
N VAL A 170 2.33 -1.79 -0.07
CA VAL A 170 3.35 -2.78 0.26
C VAL A 170 4.48 -2.09 1.01
N ARG A 171 5.00 -2.80 2.01
CA ARG A 171 6.18 -2.41 2.77
C ARG A 171 7.21 -3.52 2.60
N ASP A 172 8.41 -3.13 2.17
CA ASP A 172 9.57 -4.03 2.09
C ASP A 172 10.04 -4.50 3.49
#